data_AF-R1DRC5-F1
#
_entry.id   AF-R1DRC5-F1
#
_cell.length_a   1.000
_cell.length_b   1.000
_cell.length_c   1.000
_cell.angle_alpha   90.00
_cell.angle_beta   90.00
_cell.angle_gamma   90.00
#
_symmetry.space_group_name_H-M   'P 1'
#
loop_
_entity.id
_entity.type
_entity.pdbx_description
1 polymer ?
#
loop_
_entity_poly.entity_id
_entity_poly.type
_entity_poly.pdbx_seq_one_letter_code
_entity_poly.pdbx_strand_id
1 'polypeptide(L)'
;MSSDCLDDYHAAPPSPLLALVGMPHLHGALQAAAAAAEPKPRVLSFASDGAYVEAQPVPSGEAANLVLKPGWLHKHTHCIAGAAALLASWDDSTSATGVAAQIGAIRNASGRSRLLLVLVQASGEASPAPPSEERIAALRRACDLEPRSLLVVSADGPPPSLDAASLARGVKVLLEAAAAYYRDEARRARPPKATAPQLAARHHTKRAVFAELSHEPVLAQRHWQLAAEQLRELVRLAAGSGAEADVASSVPLHEVKRVAELAVRRICAHGMTAPQGAAAASRHAEVFDVFRRREKLRVPTLHAAEFAGN
;
A
#
# COMPACT_ATOMS: atom_id res chain seq x y z
N MET A 1 4.42 -17.88 -4.98
CA MET A 1 3.11 -17.21 -5.12
C MET A 1 3.21 -16.17 -6.23
N SER A 2 3.20 -16.61 -7.51
CA SER A 2 3.66 -15.81 -8.67
C SER A 2 2.54 -15.39 -9.64
N SER A 3 1.27 -15.49 -9.25
CA SER A 3 0.13 -15.04 -10.05
C SER A 3 -0.67 -14.05 -9.22
N ASP A 4 -1.11 -12.95 -9.84
CA ASP A 4 -2.37 -12.26 -9.51
C ASP A 4 -2.37 -11.03 -8.59
N CYS A 5 -1.24 -10.32 -8.39
CA CYS A 5 -1.32 -9.03 -7.67
C CYS A 5 -2.15 -7.96 -8.40
N LEU A 6 -2.26 -8.05 -9.73
CA LEU A 6 -3.12 -7.16 -10.52
C LEU A 6 -4.57 -7.66 -10.51
N ASP A 7 -4.81 -8.98 -10.56
CA ASP A 7 -6.15 -9.57 -10.61
C ASP A 7 -6.86 -9.49 -9.24
N ASP A 8 -6.13 -9.68 -8.14
CA ASP A 8 -6.59 -9.34 -6.79
C ASP A 8 -6.97 -7.86 -6.69
N TYR A 9 -6.15 -7.00 -7.29
CA TYR A 9 -6.41 -5.56 -7.35
C TYR A 9 -7.59 -5.24 -8.28
N HIS A 10 -7.86 -6.03 -9.32
CA HIS A 10 -9.05 -5.88 -10.15
C HIS A 10 -10.35 -6.20 -9.41
N ALA A 11 -10.30 -7.05 -8.37
CA ALA A 11 -11.47 -7.49 -7.61
C ALA A 11 -11.89 -6.51 -6.50
N ALA A 12 -10.93 -5.85 -5.83
CA ALA A 12 -11.21 -4.94 -4.71
C ALA A 12 -10.26 -3.74 -4.68
N PRO A 13 -10.67 -2.56 -4.15
CA PRO A 13 -9.75 -1.44 -3.90
C PRO A 13 -8.56 -1.88 -3.04
N PRO A 14 -7.37 -1.28 -3.23
CA PRO A 14 -6.25 -1.60 -2.36
C PRO A 14 -6.56 -1.15 -0.93
N SER A 15 -6.20 -2.02 0.00
CA SER A 15 -6.26 -1.73 1.43
C SER A 15 -4.89 -1.26 1.92
N PRO A 16 -4.83 -0.25 2.80
CA PRO A 16 -3.61 0.09 3.52
C PRO A 16 -3.06 -1.14 4.26
N LEU A 17 -1.75 -1.36 4.17
CA LEU A 17 -1.06 -2.40 4.93
C LEU A 17 -0.48 -1.82 6.23
N LEU A 18 -0.81 -2.44 7.35
CA LEU A 18 -0.33 -2.13 8.69
C LEU A 18 0.51 -3.29 9.23
N ALA A 19 1.50 -3.00 10.07
CA ALA A 19 2.26 -4.02 10.80
C ALA A 19 2.08 -3.85 12.31
N LEU A 20 1.87 -4.95 13.03
CA LEU A 20 1.87 -5.03 14.48
C LEU A 20 3.09 -5.83 14.94
N VAL A 21 3.84 -5.30 15.88
CA VAL A 21 5.08 -5.87 16.39
C VAL A 21 5.04 -5.91 17.91
N GLY A 22 5.53 -6.99 18.51
CA GLY A 22 5.59 -7.15 19.96
C GLY A 22 4.44 -8.01 20.47
N MET A 23 3.71 -7.52 21.47
CA MET A 23 2.73 -8.26 22.29
C MET A 23 1.70 -9.09 21.49
N PRO A 24 1.92 -10.42 21.25
CA PRO A 24 1.12 -11.18 20.29
C PRO A 24 -0.31 -11.43 20.74
N HIS A 25 -0.55 -11.47 22.06
CA HIS A 25 -1.88 -11.64 22.63
C HIS A 25 -2.82 -10.45 22.33
N LEU A 26 -2.29 -9.27 21.99
CA LEU A 26 -3.07 -8.11 21.57
C LEU A 26 -3.36 -8.07 20.07
N HIS A 27 -2.63 -8.85 19.26
CA HIS A 27 -2.74 -8.78 17.80
C HIS A 27 -4.13 -9.16 17.31
N GLY A 28 -4.75 -10.21 17.88
CA GLY A 28 -6.10 -10.63 17.47
C GLY A 28 -7.16 -9.54 17.70
N ALA A 29 -7.11 -8.85 18.84
CA ALA A 29 -8.02 -7.76 19.16
C ALA A 29 -7.83 -6.54 18.25
N LEU A 30 -6.57 -6.16 17.98
CA LEU A 30 -6.24 -5.08 17.05
C LEU A 30 -6.63 -5.42 15.59
N GLN A 31 -6.46 -6.67 15.17
CA GLN A 31 -6.90 -7.14 13.86
C GLN A 31 -8.43 -7.09 13.73
N ALA A 32 -9.17 -7.49 14.78
CA ALA A 32 -10.63 -7.38 14.80
C ALA A 32 -11.09 -5.91 14.74
N ALA A 33 -10.46 -5.02 15.51
CA ALA A 33 -10.73 -3.59 15.46
C ALA A 33 -10.39 -2.99 14.08
N ALA A 34 -9.28 -3.41 13.47
CA ALA A 34 -8.90 -3.03 12.11
C ALA A 34 -9.92 -3.51 11.07
N ALA A 35 -10.46 -4.73 11.22
CA ALA A 35 -11.46 -5.27 10.32
C ALA A 35 -12.80 -4.50 10.35
N ALA A 36 -13.08 -3.78 11.44
CA ALA A 36 -14.24 -2.91 11.62
C ALA A 36 -13.99 -1.44 11.27
N ALA A 37 -12.73 -1.06 10.99
CA ALA A 37 -12.37 0.30 10.63
C ALA A 37 -12.63 0.56 9.13
N GLU A 38 -12.87 1.84 8.81
CA GLU A 38 -12.93 2.34 7.44
C GLU A 38 -11.80 3.35 7.21
N PRO A 39 -10.89 3.12 6.26
CA PRO A 39 -10.81 1.92 5.41
C PRO A 39 -10.43 0.65 6.16
N LYS A 40 -10.88 -0.50 5.65
CA LYS A 40 -10.45 -1.82 6.15
C LYS A 40 -9.00 -2.09 5.73
N PRO A 41 -8.01 -2.03 6.64
CA PRO A 41 -6.63 -2.29 6.30
C PRO A 41 -6.33 -3.79 6.32
N ARG A 42 -5.23 -4.17 5.67
CA ARG A 42 -4.58 -5.47 5.88
C ARG A 42 -3.58 -5.33 7.02
N VAL A 43 -3.45 -6.37 7.82
CA VAL A 43 -2.59 -6.35 9.02
C VAL A 43 -1.60 -7.51 8.94
N LEU A 44 -0.32 -7.19 9.10
CA LEU A 44 0.76 -8.14 9.34
C LEU A 44 1.08 -8.17 10.84
N SER A 45 1.42 -9.34 11.36
CA SER A 45 1.71 -9.51 12.78
C SER A 45 3.04 -10.22 12.97
N PHE A 46 3.91 -9.62 13.77
CA PHE A 46 5.27 -10.08 14.04
C PHE A 46 5.49 -10.17 15.55
N ALA A 47 6.01 -11.31 16.03
CA ALA A 47 6.25 -11.51 17.46
C ALA A 47 7.41 -10.62 17.98
N SER A 48 8.45 -10.42 17.18
CA SER A 48 9.59 -9.54 17.49
C SER A 48 10.28 -9.07 16.21
N ASP A 49 10.90 -7.89 16.26
CA ASP A 49 11.86 -7.28 15.30
C ASP A 49 11.52 -7.29 13.80
N GLY A 50 10.36 -7.81 13.40
CA GLY A 50 9.86 -7.87 12.03
C GLY A 50 8.85 -6.77 11.75
N ALA A 51 8.96 -6.16 10.57
CA ALA A 51 7.96 -5.20 10.06
C ALA A 51 7.86 -5.23 8.53
N TYR A 52 8.36 -6.30 7.92
CA TYR A 52 8.50 -6.46 6.49
C TYR A 52 8.39 -7.95 6.13
N VAL A 53 7.75 -8.24 4.99
CA VAL A 53 7.77 -9.56 4.36
C VAL A 53 8.62 -9.47 3.11
N GLU A 54 9.66 -10.29 3.03
CA GLU A 54 10.57 -10.30 1.88
C GLU A 54 9.81 -10.60 0.58
N ALA A 55 9.88 -9.65 -0.35
CA ALA A 55 9.30 -9.81 -1.67
C ALA A 55 10.25 -10.68 -2.51
N GLN A 56 9.71 -11.73 -3.15
CA GLN A 56 10.47 -12.53 -4.10
C GLN A 56 11.11 -11.62 -5.16
N PRO A 57 12.41 -11.79 -5.47
CA PRO A 57 13.09 -10.97 -6.47
C PRO A 57 12.44 -11.18 -7.84
N VAL A 58 12.04 -10.08 -8.47
CA VAL A 58 11.54 -10.09 -9.84
C VAL A 58 12.73 -10.02 -10.80
N PRO A 59 12.84 -10.90 -11.81
CA PRO A 59 13.94 -10.87 -12.77
C PRO A 59 14.02 -9.51 -13.47
N SER A 60 15.20 -8.89 -13.44
CA SER A 60 15.40 -7.47 -13.79
C SER A 60 15.40 -7.16 -15.30
N GLY A 61 15.43 -8.18 -16.16
CA GLY A 61 15.68 -8.04 -17.60
C GLY A 61 14.53 -7.46 -18.43
N GLU A 62 13.27 -7.82 -18.13
CA GLU A 62 12.11 -7.43 -18.94
C GLU A 62 11.39 -6.16 -18.44
N ALA A 63 11.72 -5.66 -17.24
CA ALA A 63 10.92 -4.64 -16.55
C ALA A 63 11.08 -3.20 -17.06
N ALA A 64 12.03 -2.94 -17.97
CA ALA A 64 12.30 -1.60 -18.48
C ALA A 64 11.14 -1.07 -19.34
N ASN A 65 10.61 -1.92 -20.23
CA ASN A 65 9.59 -1.56 -21.22
C ASN A 65 8.15 -1.83 -20.77
N LEU A 66 7.95 -2.30 -19.54
CA LEU A 66 6.61 -2.52 -18.99
C LEU A 66 5.96 -1.21 -18.51
N VAL A 67 4.65 -1.05 -18.61
CA VAL A 67 3.92 0.06 -17.97
C VAL A 67 4.07 -0.01 -16.45
N LEU A 68 3.79 -1.15 -15.82
CA LEU A 68 4.00 -1.40 -14.39
C LEU A 68 5.12 -2.41 -14.17
N LYS A 69 5.99 -2.10 -13.20
CA LYS A 69 7.02 -3.05 -12.79
C LYS A 69 6.34 -4.26 -12.13
N PRO A 70 6.72 -5.51 -12.48
CA PRO A 70 6.12 -6.68 -11.85
C PRO A 70 6.35 -6.65 -10.35
N GLY A 71 5.37 -7.16 -9.59
CA GLY A 71 5.42 -7.17 -8.13
C GLY A 71 5.33 -5.80 -7.44
N TRP A 72 5.27 -4.68 -8.17
CA TRP A 72 5.21 -3.35 -7.54
C TRP A 72 3.95 -3.17 -6.68
N LEU A 73 2.78 -3.60 -7.19
CA LEU A 73 1.55 -3.57 -6.42
C LEU A 73 1.63 -4.48 -5.20
N HIS A 74 2.06 -5.74 -5.39
CA HIS A 74 2.24 -6.70 -4.30
C HIS A 74 3.13 -6.12 -3.19
N LYS A 75 4.26 -5.53 -3.55
CA LYS A 75 5.18 -4.87 -2.61
C LYS A 75 4.48 -3.84 -1.71
N HIS A 76 3.62 -2.98 -2.27
CA HIS A 76 2.95 -1.91 -1.53
C HIS A 76 1.61 -2.31 -0.89
N THR A 77 1.16 -3.55 -1.09
CA THR A 77 -0.13 -4.04 -0.56
C THR A 77 0.02 -5.27 0.35
N HIS A 78 1.17 -5.97 0.28
CA HIS A 78 1.41 -7.22 0.98
C HIS A 78 2.78 -7.29 1.68
N CYS A 79 3.78 -6.53 1.23
CA CYS A 79 5.15 -6.67 1.75
C CYS A 79 5.58 -5.52 2.67
N ILE A 80 5.32 -4.27 2.26
CA ILE A 80 5.75 -3.06 2.98
C ILE A 80 4.54 -2.40 3.60
N ALA A 81 4.44 -2.44 4.92
CA ALA A 81 3.41 -1.71 5.64
C ALA A 81 3.66 -0.20 5.55
N GLY A 82 2.60 0.58 5.31
CA GLY A 82 2.71 2.05 5.34
C GLY A 82 2.95 2.58 6.75
N ALA A 83 2.46 1.86 7.76
CA ALA A 83 2.71 2.13 9.17
C ALA A 83 2.92 0.84 9.97
N ALA A 84 3.76 0.92 11.01
CA ALA A 84 4.04 -0.16 11.94
C ALA A 84 3.84 0.30 13.39
N ALA A 85 3.15 -0.51 14.20
CA ALA A 85 3.02 -0.32 15.63
C ALA A 85 3.93 -1.27 16.40
N LEU A 86 4.72 -0.74 17.33
CA LEU A 86 5.36 -1.51 18.39
C LEU A 86 4.48 -1.47 19.63
N LEU A 87 4.01 -2.64 20.08
CA LEU A 87 3.29 -2.85 21.32
C LEU A 87 4.29 -3.25 22.40
N ALA A 88 4.51 -2.37 23.38
CA ALA A 88 5.45 -2.58 24.47
C ALA A 88 4.75 -2.44 25.82
N SER A 89 5.15 -3.29 26.77
CA SER A 89 4.70 -3.14 28.16
C SER A 89 5.30 -1.86 28.77
N TRP A 90 4.48 -1.17 29.54
CA TRP A 90 4.84 0.03 30.26
C TRP A 90 4.76 -0.18 31.77
N ASP A 91 5.91 -0.40 32.37
CA ASP A 91 6.13 -0.56 33.81
C ASP A 91 7.38 0.22 34.25
N ASP A 92 7.71 0.19 35.54
CA ASP A 92 8.90 0.89 36.07
C ASP A 92 10.23 0.31 35.56
N SER A 93 10.22 -0.92 35.05
CA SER A 93 11.38 -1.59 34.45
C SER A 93 11.52 -1.31 32.95
N THR A 94 10.52 -0.71 32.29
CA THR A 94 10.59 -0.38 30.87
C THR A 94 11.76 0.54 30.58
N SER A 95 12.78 -0.05 29.96
CA SER A 95 14.00 0.64 29.54
C SER A 95 13.75 1.45 28.27
N ALA A 96 13.95 2.77 28.36
CA ALA A 96 13.86 3.66 27.21
C ALA A 96 14.85 3.29 26.09
N THR A 97 16.04 2.80 26.46
CA THR A 97 17.05 2.36 25.49
C THR A 97 16.64 1.07 24.80
N GLY A 98 16.03 0.12 25.52
CA GLY A 98 15.51 -1.12 24.95
C GLY A 98 14.39 -0.87 23.93
N VAL A 99 13.42 -0.04 24.29
CA VAL A 99 12.33 0.35 23.37
C VAL A 99 12.86 1.11 22.16
N ALA A 100 13.80 2.04 22.35
CA ALA A 100 14.43 2.77 21.25
C ALA A 100 15.19 1.83 20.30
N ALA A 101 15.88 0.80 20.84
CA ALA A 101 16.55 -0.20 20.02
C ALA A 101 15.57 -1.02 19.17
N GLN A 102 14.43 -1.43 19.73
CA GLN A 102 13.36 -2.13 18.98
C GLN A 102 12.77 -1.24 17.88
N ILE A 103 12.47 0.03 18.18
CA ILE A 103 12.02 1.00 17.17
C ILE A 103 13.08 1.16 16.08
N GLY A 104 14.36 1.21 16.44
CA GLY A 104 15.48 1.24 15.48
C GLY A 104 15.53 0.01 14.58
N ALA A 105 15.36 -1.19 15.15
CA ALA A 105 15.31 -2.44 14.38
C ALA A 105 14.13 -2.47 13.40
N ILE A 106 12.94 -2.09 13.86
CA ILE A 106 11.73 -1.96 13.02
C ILE A 106 11.96 -0.93 11.90
N ARG A 107 12.56 0.22 12.21
CA ARG A 107 12.88 1.26 11.23
C ARG A 107 13.83 0.73 10.15
N ASN A 108 14.86 -0.01 10.55
CA ASN A 108 15.82 -0.61 9.63
C ASN A 108 15.17 -1.69 8.73
N ALA A 109 14.25 -2.49 9.28
CA ALA A 109 13.55 -3.54 8.54
C ALA A 109 12.46 -3.00 7.59
N SER A 110 11.67 -2.01 8.03
CA SER A 110 10.52 -1.47 7.29
C SER A 110 10.87 -0.28 6.39
N GLY A 111 12.07 0.29 6.56
CA GLY A 111 12.58 1.40 5.77
C GLY A 111 11.89 2.72 6.10
N ARG A 112 10.91 3.13 5.29
CA ARG A 112 10.26 4.46 5.39
C ARG A 112 8.88 4.43 6.03
N SER A 113 8.44 3.27 6.52
CA SER A 113 7.16 3.11 7.19
C SER A 113 7.06 4.07 8.37
N ARG A 114 5.85 4.61 8.59
CA ARG A 114 5.60 5.43 9.77
C ARG A 114 5.55 4.55 11.01
N LEU A 115 6.12 5.00 12.11
CA LEU A 115 6.20 4.23 13.34
C LEU A 115 5.25 4.79 14.38
N LEU A 116 4.57 3.89 15.08
CA LEU A 116 3.72 4.15 16.23
C LEU A 116 4.22 3.31 17.39
N LEU A 117 4.41 3.92 18.55
CA LEU A 117 4.69 3.24 19.80
C LEU A 117 3.41 3.20 20.64
N VAL A 118 2.97 2.01 21.02
CA VAL A 118 1.82 1.79 21.89
C VAL A 118 2.33 1.19 23.20
N LEU A 119 2.29 2.00 24.24
CA LEU A 119 2.69 1.66 25.60
C LEU A 119 1.49 1.11 26.36
N VAL A 120 1.58 -0.16 26.76
CA VAL A 120 0.50 -0.90 27.40
C VAL A 120 0.78 -0.97 28.90
N GLN A 121 0.00 -0.21 29.68
CA GLN A 121 0.09 -0.15 31.13
C GLN A 121 -1.00 -1.02 31.77
N ALA A 122 -0.64 -1.90 32.69
CA ALA A 122 -1.61 -2.69 33.44
C ALA A 122 -2.48 -1.77 34.35
N SER A 123 -3.79 -1.96 34.37
CA SER A 123 -4.71 -1.30 35.30
C SER A 123 -4.81 -2.10 36.61
N GLY A 124 -4.81 -1.40 37.76
CA GLY A 124 -4.94 -2.03 39.08
C GLY A 124 -4.38 -1.18 40.23
N GLU A 125 -4.70 -1.54 41.48
CA GLU A 125 -4.24 -0.83 42.70
C GLU A 125 -2.72 -0.86 42.89
N ALA A 126 -2.03 -1.85 42.32
CA ALA A 126 -0.58 -1.94 42.26
C ALA A 126 0.02 -1.37 40.97
N SER A 127 -0.79 -0.71 40.13
CA SER A 127 -0.30 -0.08 38.90
C SER A 127 0.58 1.12 39.26
N PRO A 128 1.76 1.26 38.64
CA PRO A 128 2.57 2.46 38.83
C PRO A 128 1.73 3.70 38.48
N ALA A 129 2.02 4.82 39.14
CA ALA A 129 1.37 6.09 38.87
C ALA A 129 1.35 6.37 37.36
N PRO A 130 0.32 7.09 36.84
CA PRO A 130 0.28 7.45 35.43
C PRO A 130 1.63 8.05 35.03
N PRO A 131 2.20 7.63 33.87
CA PRO A 131 3.53 8.01 33.48
C PRO A 131 3.74 9.51 33.58
N SER A 132 4.86 9.93 34.20
CA SER A 132 5.24 11.32 34.16
C SER A 132 5.38 11.76 32.70
N GLU A 133 4.83 12.92 32.37
CA GLU A 133 4.95 13.48 31.02
C GLU A 133 6.43 13.60 30.60
N GLU A 134 7.32 13.80 31.57
CA GLU A 134 8.77 13.82 31.38
C GLU A 134 9.32 12.48 30.87
N ARG A 135 8.88 11.35 31.43
CA ARG A 135 9.33 10.01 31.01
C ARG A 135 8.82 9.68 29.60
N ILE A 136 7.57 10.04 29.29
CA ILE A 136 7.01 9.92 27.93
C ILE A 136 7.80 10.80 26.95
N ALA A 137 8.08 12.05 27.32
CA ALA A 137 8.82 12.98 26.48
C ALA A 137 10.26 12.49 26.24
N ALA A 138 10.92 11.94 27.25
CA ALA A 138 12.25 11.35 27.14
C ALA A 138 12.25 10.14 26.21
N LEU A 139 11.27 9.23 26.36
CA LEU A 139 11.13 8.07 25.49
C LEU A 139 10.89 8.46 24.04
N ARG A 140 9.99 9.42 23.81
CA ARG A 140 9.68 9.94 22.47
C ARG A 140 10.93 10.51 21.79
N ARG A 141 11.75 11.28 22.54
CA ARG A 141 13.02 11.81 22.04
C ARG A 141 14.01 10.69 21.74
N ALA A 142 14.13 9.70 22.63
CA ALA A 142 15.01 8.55 22.44
C ALA A 142 14.65 7.71 21.21
N CYS A 143 13.35 7.61 20.88
CA CYS A 143 12.85 6.86 19.74
C CYS A 143 12.75 7.69 18.44
N ASP A 144 13.03 8.99 18.48
CA ASP A 144 12.82 9.93 17.36
C ASP A 144 11.41 9.81 16.76
N LEU A 145 10.39 9.97 17.62
CA LEU A 145 8.97 9.84 17.25
C LEU A 145 8.26 11.20 17.29
N GLU A 146 7.31 11.40 16.38
CA GLU A 146 6.40 12.55 16.40
C GLU A 146 5.47 12.48 17.64
N PRO A 147 4.94 13.61 18.15
CA PRO A 147 4.05 13.62 19.31
C PRO A 147 2.83 12.70 19.21
N ARG A 148 2.29 12.50 18.00
CA ARG A 148 1.13 11.63 17.73
C ARG A 148 1.51 10.15 17.56
N SER A 149 2.80 9.85 17.45
CA SER A 149 3.36 8.51 17.23
C SER A 149 3.64 7.76 18.53
N LEU A 150 3.15 8.25 19.68
CA LEU A 150 3.23 7.55 20.96
C LEU A 150 1.84 7.59 21.62
N LEU A 151 1.31 6.41 21.93
CA LEU A 151 0.05 6.23 22.65
C LEU A 151 0.31 5.46 23.93
N VAL A 152 -0.23 5.96 25.04
CA VAL A 152 -0.33 5.20 26.29
C VAL A 152 -1.75 4.67 26.39
N VAL A 153 -1.87 3.37 26.67
CA VAL A 153 -3.15 2.67 26.81
C VAL A 153 -3.14 1.90 28.12
N SER A 154 -4.23 2.01 28.87
CA SER A 154 -4.49 1.16 30.03
C SER A 154 -5.02 -0.19 29.56
N ALA A 155 -4.61 -1.26 30.22
CA ALA A 155 -5.01 -2.62 29.90
C ALA A 155 -5.48 -3.35 31.16
N ASP A 156 -6.58 -4.07 31.02
CA ASP A 156 -7.21 -4.78 32.13
C ASP A 156 -6.76 -6.22 32.23
N GLY A 157 -6.48 -6.65 33.47
CA GLY A 157 -6.21 -8.05 33.84
C GLY A 157 -4.89 -8.63 33.30
N PRO A 158 -4.49 -9.82 33.80
CA PRO A 158 -3.46 -10.65 33.19
C PRO A 158 -4.10 -11.79 32.35
N PRO A 159 -3.80 -11.95 31.05
CA PRO A 159 -2.94 -11.08 30.22
C PRO A 159 -3.63 -9.73 29.93
N PRO A 160 -2.84 -8.66 29.68
CA PRO A 160 -3.39 -7.32 29.47
C PRO A 160 -4.32 -7.32 28.26
N SER A 161 -5.52 -6.78 28.48
CA SER A 161 -6.56 -6.62 27.46
C SER A 161 -6.89 -5.14 27.26
N LEU A 162 -6.99 -4.70 26.02
CA LEU A 162 -7.32 -3.32 25.69
C LEU A 162 -8.83 -3.17 25.49
N ASP A 163 -9.37 -2.06 25.99
CA ASP A 163 -10.76 -1.69 25.71
C ASP A 163 -10.98 -1.35 24.23
N ALA A 164 -12.25 -1.42 23.80
CA ALA A 164 -12.63 -1.17 22.42
C ALA A 164 -12.24 0.25 21.94
N ALA A 165 -12.29 1.23 22.85
CA ALA A 165 -11.95 2.62 22.55
C ALA A 165 -10.45 2.81 22.27
N SER A 166 -9.57 2.16 23.04
CA SER A 166 -8.12 2.20 22.84
C SER A 166 -7.71 1.42 21.60
N LEU A 167 -8.34 0.28 21.32
CA LEU A 167 -8.15 -0.46 20.08
C LEU A 167 -8.52 0.39 18.85
N ALA A 168 -9.72 0.99 18.86
CA ALA A 168 -10.18 1.86 17.77
C ALA A 168 -9.28 3.08 17.59
N ARG A 169 -8.83 3.71 18.70
CA ARG A 169 -7.89 4.84 18.67
C ARG A 169 -6.55 4.44 18.06
N GLY A 170 -5.98 3.29 18.45
CA GLY A 170 -4.71 2.79 17.93
C GLY A 170 -4.78 2.51 16.42
N VAL A 171 -5.84 1.83 15.97
CA VAL A 171 -6.09 1.56 14.55
C VAL A 171 -6.25 2.86 13.75
N LYS A 172 -7.01 3.83 14.27
CA LYS A 172 -7.19 5.12 13.62
C LYS A 172 -5.86 5.84 13.40
N VAL A 173 -5.02 5.94 14.44
CA VAL A 173 -3.71 6.59 14.34
C VAL A 173 -2.79 5.86 13.35
N LEU A 174 -2.83 4.53 13.31
CA LEU A 174 -2.11 3.74 12.32
C LEU A 174 -2.56 4.00 10.88
N LEU A 175 -3.87 4.09 10.66
CA LEU A 175 -4.43 4.41 9.35
C LEU A 175 -4.04 5.82 8.89
N GLU A 176 -4.10 6.82 9.79
CA GLU A 176 -3.64 8.18 9.50
C GLU A 176 -2.15 8.23 9.15
N ALA A 177 -1.33 7.46 9.88
CA ALA A 177 0.10 7.33 9.62
C ALA A 177 0.37 6.64 8.27
N ALA A 178 -0.36 5.57 7.94
CA ALA A 178 -0.25 4.90 6.66
C ALA A 178 -0.67 5.81 5.49
N ALA A 179 -1.75 6.59 5.64
CA ALA A 179 -2.15 7.57 4.64
C ALA A 179 -1.09 8.67 4.44
N ALA A 180 -0.43 9.12 5.52
CA ALA A 180 0.69 10.05 5.40
C ALA A 180 1.88 9.44 4.64
N TYR A 181 2.21 8.17 4.91
CA TYR A 181 3.25 7.44 4.18
C TYR A 181 2.98 7.40 2.67
N TYR A 182 1.78 7.00 2.25
CA TYR A 182 1.46 6.88 0.83
C TYR A 182 1.43 8.23 0.11
N ARG A 183 0.98 9.31 0.79
CA ARG A 183 1.10 10.68 0.27
C ARG A 183 2.55 11.09 0.06
N ASP A 184 3.46 10.72 0.97
CA ASP A 184 4.88 11.00 0.82
C ASP A 184 5.50 10.23 -0.35
N GLU A 185 5.18 8.96 -0.49
CA GLU A 185 5.63 8.14 -1.63
C GLU A 185 5.09 8.69 -2.96
N ALA A 186 3.85 9.18 -2.99
CA ALA A 186 3.29 9.86 -4.16
C ALA A 186 4.03 11.16 -4.50
N ARG A 187 4.46 11.95 -3.51
CA ARG A 187 5.27 13.16 -3.73
C ARG A 187 6.68 12.84 -4.22
N ARG A 188 7.25 11.72 -3.78
CA ARG A 188 8.58 11.24 -4.21
C ARG A 188 8.57 10.68 -5.62
N ALA A 189 7.43 10.15 -6.09
CA ALA A 189 7.26 9.73 -7.46
C ALA A 189 7.32 10.94 -8.41
N ARG A 190 8.53 11.29 -8.86
CA ARG A 190 8.71 12.39 -9.81
C ARG A 190 8.10 12.05 -11.17
N PRO A 191 7.53 13.03 -11.89
CA PRO A 191 7.14 12.82 -13.29
C PRO A 191 8.39 12.48 -14.11
N PRO A 192 8.26 11.63 -15.14
CA PRO A 192 9.38 11.31 -16.02
C PRO A 192 9.86 12.58 -16.74
N LYS A 193 11.18 12.74 -16.88
CA LYS A 193 11.79 13.89 -17.59
C LYS A 193 11.54 13.84 -19.11
N ALA A 194 11.29 12.65 -19.65
CA ALA A 194 10.96 12.40 -21.05
C ALA A 194 9.50 11.93 -21.16
N THR A 195 8.79 12.47 -22.15
CA THR A 195 7.34 12.36 -22.41
C THR A 195 6.90 11.01 -22.98
N ALA A 196 7.66 9.93 -22.78
CA ALA A 196 7.26 8.61 -23.25
C ALA A 196 5.90 8.23 -22.60
N PRO A 197 4.83 7.99 -23.38
CA PRO A 197 3.49 7.75 -22.82
C PRO A 197 3.45 6.56 -21.85
N GLN A 198 4.29 5.54 -22.06
CA GLN A 198 4.45 4.42 -21.13
C GLN A 198 4.94 4.87 -19.74
N LEU A 199 5.93 5.76 -19.66
CA LEU A 199 6.45 6.26 -18.38
C LEU A 199 5.46 7.20 -17.71
N ALA A 200 4.71 7.98 -18.50
CA ALA A 200 3.65 8.84 -18.01
C ALA A 200 2.47 8.02 -17.45
N ALA A 201 2.05 6.97 -18.17
CA ALA A 201 1.06 6.00 -17.71
C ALA A 201 1.50 5.35 -16.40
N ARG A 202 2.74 4.83 -16.33
CA ARG A 202 3.35 4.29 -15.11
C ARG A 202 3.27 5.26 -13.93
N HIS A 203 3.67 6.50 -14.15
CA HIS A 203 3.66 7.54 -13.11
C HIS A 203 2.24 7.78 -12.58
N HIS A 204 1.27 7.98 -13.48
CA HIS A 204 -0.11 8.23 -13.09
C HIS A 204 -0.77 7.03 -12.43
N THR A 205 -0.53 5.81 -12.91
CA THR A 205 -1.03 4.59 -12.25
C THR A 205 -0.52 4.48 -10.82
N LYS A 206 0.78 4.70 -10.57
CA LYS A 206 1.34 4.66 -9.21
C LYS A 206 0.73 5.72 -8.30
N ARG A 207 0.57 6.95 -8.82
CA ARG A 207 -0.06 8.04 -8.06
C ARG A 207 -1.52 7.75 -7.74
N ALA A 208 -2.25 7.12 -8.67
CA ALA A 208 -3.63 6.73 -8.46
C ALA A 208 -3.73 5.68 -7.34
N VAL A 209 -2.90 4.64 -7.39
CA VAL A 209 -2.83 3.59 -6.35
C VAL A 209 -2.51 4.19 -4.98
N PHE A 210 -1.51 5.07 -4.88
CA PHE A 210 -1.18 5.72 -3.62
C PHE A 210 -2.28 6.65 -3.12
N ALA A 211 -3.01 7.32 -4.00
CA ALA A 211 -4.17 8.12 -3.61
C ALA A 211 -5.31 7.23 -3.09
N GLU A 212 -5.54 6.05 -3.67
CA GLU A 212 -6.50 5.06 -3.13
C GLU A 212 -6.09 4.59 -1.72
N LEU A 213 -4.82 4.20 -1.55
CA LEU A 213 -4.26 3.80 -0.26
C LEU A 213 -4.23 4.93 0.79
N SER A 214 -4.28 6.20 0.34
CA SER A 214 -4.37 7.39 1.20
C SER A 214 -5.80 7.87 1.42
N HIS A 215 -6.79 7.20 0.84
CA HIS A 215 -8.21 7.59 0.90
C HIS A 215 -8.52 8.96 0.31
N GLU A 216 -7.89 9.30 -0.82
CA GLU A 216 -8.12 10.52 -1.60
C GLU A 216 -8.83 10.18 -2.94
N PRO A 217 -10.14 9.85 -2.93
CA PRO A 217 -10.83 9.29 -4.10
C PRO A 217 -10.86 10.23 -5.31
N VAL A 218 -11.00 11.54 -5.08
CA VAL A 218 -10.97 12.55 -6.16
C VAL A 218 -9.60 12.59 -6.85
N LEU A 219 -8.52 12.52 -6.06
CA LEU A 219 -7.16 12.51 -6.59
C LEU A 219 -6.84 11.20 -7.31
N ALA A 220 -7.31 10.08 -6.75
CA ALA A 220 -7.21 8.76 -7.38
C ALA A 220 -7.91 8.74 -8.74
N GLN A 221 -9.16 9.20 -8.81
CA GLN A 221 -9.94 9.26 -10.05
C GLN A 221 -9.21 10.09 -11.12
N ARG A 222 -8.74 11.29 -10.77
CA ARG A 222 -8.00 12.15 -11.68
C ARG A 222 -6.77 11.44 -12.25
N HIS A 223 -6.00 10.74 -11.42
CA HIS A 223 -4.82 10.03 -11.88
C HIS A 223 -5.13 8.78 -12.68
N TRP A 224 -6.22 8.08 -12.39
CA TRP A 224 -6.67 6.98 -13.24
C TRP A 224 -7.11 7.45 -14.62
N GLN A 225 -7.80 8.59 -14.72
CA GLN A 225 -8.16 9.21 -16.01
C GLN A 225 -6.92 9.57 -16.81
N LEU A 226 -5.96 10.26 -16.20
CA LEU A 226 -4.68 10.61 -16.84
C LEU A 226 -3.91 9.35 -17.26
N ALA A 227 -3.89 8.29 -16.45
CA ALA A 227 -3.27 7.03 -16.83
C ALA A 227 -3.95 6.41 -18.07
N ALA A 228 -5.28 6.39 -18.11
CA ALA A 228 -6.04 5.87 -19.25
C ALA A 228 -5.78 6.68 -20.54
N GLU A 229 -5.66 8.00 -20.44
CA GLU A 229 -5.29 8.87 -21.57
C GLU A 229 -3.90 8.52 -22.13
N GLN A 230 -2.91 8.35 -21.26
CA GLN A 230 -1.54 7.99 -21.67
C GLN A 230 -1.48 6.59 -22.29
N LEU A 231 -2.27 5.64 -21.79
CA LEU A 231 -2.37 4.29 -22.37
C LEU A 231 -3.04 4.33 -23.75
N ARG A 232 -4.07 5.15 -23.93
CA ARG A 232 -4.70 5.37 -25.24
C ARG A 232 -3.71 5.95 -26.23
N GLU A 233 -2.91 6.93 -25.81
CA GLU A 233 -1.87 7.52 -26.65
C GLU A 233 -0.81 6.50 -27.04
N LEU A 234 -0.37 5.67 -26.09
CA LEU A 234 0.58 4.59 -26.35
C LEU A 234 0.06 3.61 -27.43
N VAL A 235 -1.22 3.22 -27.37
CA VAL A 235 -1.86 2.36 -28.38
C VAL A 235 -1.93 3.05 -29.74
N ARG A 236 -2.22 4.37 -29.76
CA ARG A 236 -2.27 5.16 -30.99
C ARG A 236 -0.90 5.19 -31.67
N LEU A 237 0.17 5.41 -30.90
CA LEU A 237 1.54 5.43 -31.42
C LEU A 237 1.97 4.04 -31.92
N ALA A 238 1.69 2.98 -31.16
CA ALA A 238 1.97 1.60 -31.58
C ALA A 238 1.17 1.17 -32.84
N ALA A 239 0.08 1.88 -33.17
CA ALA A 239 -0.69 1.68 -34.39
C ALA A 239 -0.19 2.52 -35.59
N GLY A 240 0.71 3.48 -35.34
CA GLY A 240 1.23 4.41 -36.34
C GLY A 240 2.42 3.85 -37.12
N SER A 241 3.16 4.75 -37.75
CA SER A 241 4.44 4.44 -38.44
C SER A 241 5.49 5.50 -38.06
N GLY A 242 6.77 5.12 -38.09
CA GLY A 242 7.90 5.99 -37.73
C GLY A 242 8.55 5.63 -36.38
N ALA A 243 9.62 6.35 -36.03
CA ALA A 243 10.47 6.02 -34.88
C ALA A 243 9.73 6.01 -33.53
N GLU A 244 8.70 6.85 -33.35
CA GLU A 244 7.85 6.83 -32.15
C GLU A 244 6.97 5.57 -32.08
N ALA A 245 6.57 5.03 -33.23
CA ALA A 245 5.83 3.77 -33.32
C ALA A 245 6.73 2.58 -32.97
N ASP A 246 8.01 2.60 -33.35
CA ASP A 246 8.97 1.53 -33.01
C ASP A 246 9.20 1.45 -31.49
N VAL A 247 9.34 2.60 -30.82
CA VAL A 247 9.45 2.68 -29.37
C VAL A 247 8.16 2.23 -28.68
N ALA A 248 7.00 2.68 -29.16
CA ALA A 248 5.70 2.26 -28.61
C ALA A 248 5.43 0.76 -28.83
N SER A 249 5.87 0.21 -29.97
CA SER A 249 5.71 -1.22 -30.31
C SER A 249 6.62 -2.13 -29.49
N SER A 250 7.67 -1.59 -28.87
CA SER A 250 8.51 -2.34 -27.92
C SER A 250 7.82 -2.58 -26.56
N VAL A 251 6.71 -1.89 -26.28
CA VAL A 251 5.91 -2.08 -25.07
C VAL A 251 4.93 -3.23 -25.27
N PRO A 252 4.91 -4.25 -24.39
CA PRO A 252 4.02 -5.39 -24.55
C PRO A 252 2.54 -4.99 -24.46
N LEU A 253 1.81 -5.06 -25.58
CA LEU A 253 0.41 -4.62 -25.67
C LEU A 253 -0.56 -5.38 -24.75
N HIS A 254 -0.24 -6.63 -24.40
CA HIS A 254 -1.03 -7.39 -23.43
C HIS A 254 -1.01 -6.73 -22.04
N GLU A 255 0.11 -6.12 -21.66
CA GLU A 255 0.26 -5.43 -20.40
C GLU A 255 -0.44 -4.07 -20.43
N VAL A 256 -0.31 -3.32 -21.53
CA VAL A 256 -1.06 -2.07 -21.77
C VAL A 256 -2.55 -2.32 -21.60
N LYS A 257 -3.06 -3.43 -22.18
CA LYS A 257 -4.46 -3.84 -22.03
C LYS A 257 -4.84 -4.09 -20.56
N ARG A 258 -4.04 -4.87 -19.82
CA ARG A 258 -4.33 -5.17 -18.40
C ARG A 258 -4.34 -3.91 -17.54
N VAL A 259 -3.38 -3.00 -17.74
CA VAL A 259 -3.32 -1.75 -16.97
C VAL A 259 -4.44 -0.78 -17.37
N ALA A 260 -4.84 -0.77 -18.63
CA ALA A 260 -6.01 -0.01 -19.10
C ALA A 260 -7.31 -0.56 -18.52
N GLU A 261 -7.47 -1.88 -18.50
CA GLU A 261 -8.58 -2.57 -17.85
C GLU A 261 -8.71 -2.16 -16.39
N LEU A 262 -7.57 -2.07 -15.70
CA LEU A 262 -7.54 -1.67 -14.32
C LEU A 262 -7.97 -0.21 -14.17
N ALA A 263 -7.35 0.69 -14.94
CA ALA A 263 -7.64 2.12 -14.89
C ALA A 263 -9.12 2.39 -15.13
N VAL A 264 -9.74 1.78 -16.14
CA VAL A 264 -11.16 2.01 -16.43
C VAL A 264 -12.07 1.46 -15.34
N ARG A 265 -11.81 0.25 -14.82
CA ARG A 265 -12.60 -0.27 -13.68
C ARG A 265 -12.53 0.68 -12.48
N ARG A 266 -11.36 1.25 -12.20
CA ARG A 266 -11.20 2.23 -11.13
C ARG A 266 -11.91 3.54 -11.42
N ILE A 267 -11.82 4.06 -12.64
CA ILE A 267 -12.57 5.26 -13.05
C ILE A 267 -14.07 5.03 -12.86
N CYS A 268 -14.59 3.85 -13.22
CA CYS A 268 -16.00 3.51 -13.00
C CYS A 268 -16.34 3.41 -11.50
N ALA A 269 -15.51 2.71 -10.71
CA ALA A 269 -15.72 2.56 -9.28
C ALA A 269 -15.76 3.92 -8.55
N HIS A 270 -14.83 4.83 -8.86
CA HIS A 270 -14.84 6.20 -8.32
C HIS A 270 -15.96 7.05 -8.95
N GLY A 271 -16.19 6.90 -10.24
CA GLY A 271 -17.19 7.65 -11.00
C GLY A 271 -18.63 7.37 -10.59
N MET A 272 -18.96 6.18 -10.08
CA MET A 272 -20.29 5.90 -9.51
C MET A 272 -20.59 6.69 -8.22
N THR A 273 -19.61 7.39 -7.66
CA THR A 273 -19.82 8.31 -6.53
C THR A 273 -20.05 9.77 -6.94
N ALA A 274 -19.93 10.11 -8.24
CA ALA A 274 -20.13 11.46 -8.78
C ALA A 274 -21.05 11.47 -10.02
N PRO A 275 -21.94 12.46 -10.20
CA PRO A 275 -22.93 12.49 -11.29
C PRO A 275 -22.33 12.52 -12.71
N GLN A 276 -21.01 12.75 -12.87
CA GLN A 276 -20.31 12.79 -14.16
C GLN A 276 -19.66 11.45 -14.58
N GLY A 277 -19.74 10.41 -13.73
CA GLY A 277 -19.01 9.14 -13.92
C GLY A 277 -19.45 8.31 -15.15
N ALA A 278 -20.73 8.31 -15.48
CA ALA A 278 -21.27 7.50 -16.58
C ALA A 278 -20.78 7.94 -17.97
N ALA A 279 -20.66 9.25 -18.20
CA ALA A 279 -20.16 9.80 -19.47
C ALA A 279 -18.63 9.64 -19.62
N ALA A 280 -17.88 9.59 -18.51
CA ALA A 280 -16.47 9.26 -18.52
C ALA A 280 -16.25 7.77 -18.81
N ALA A 281 -17.01 6.89 -18.17
CA ALA A 281 -16.97 5.44 -18.42
C ALA A 281 -17.23 5.08 -19.89
N SER A 282 -18.21 5.73 -20.53
CA SER A 282 -18.54 5.53 -21.95
C SER A 282 -17.40 5.96 -22.89
N ARG A 283 -16.78 7.12 -22.65
CA ARG A 283 -15.62 7.60 -23.43
C ARG A 283 -14.37 6.72 -23.27
N HIS A 284 -14.21 6.07 -22.13
CA HIS A 284 -13.10 5.14 -21.90
C HIS A 284 -13.40 3.71 -22.36
N ALA A 285 -14.68 3.33 -22.54
CA ALA A 285 -15.07 2.07 -23.16
C ALA A 285 -14.68 2.00 -24.65
N GLU A 286 -14.57 3.12 -25.36
CA GLU A 286 -14.03 3.16 -26.73
C GLU A 286 -12.59 2.63 -26.83
N VAL A 287 -11.79 2.81 -25.78
CA VAL A 287 -10.42 2.25 -25.71
C VAL A 287 -10.48 0.73 -25.74
N PHE A 288 -11.46 0.13 -25.07
CA PHE A 288 -11.68 -1.32 -25.10
C PHE A 288 -12.07 -1.84 -26.47
N ASP A 289 -12.86 -1.07 -27.22
CA ASP A 289 -13.26 -1.45 -28.57
C ASP A 289 -12.07 -1.53 -29.53
N VAL A 290 -11.06 -0.66 -29.36
CA VAL A 290 -9.80 -0.74 -30.11
C VAL A 290 -9.02 -2.03 -29.78
N PHE A 291 -8.97 -2.43 -28.50
CA PHE A 291 -8.34 -3.69 -28.08
C PHE A 291 -9.15 -4.93 -28.47
N ARG A 292 -10.49 -4.84 -28.47
CA ARG A 292 -11.41 -5.94 -28.78
C ARG A 292 -11.46 -6.23 -30.29
N ARG A 293 -11.34 -5.20 -31.14
CA ARG A 293 -11.35 -5.33 -32.61
C ARG A 293 -10.01 -5.80 -33.21
N ARG A 294 -8.92 -5.76 -32.45
CA ARG A 294 -7.61 -6.31 -32.87
C ARG A 294 -7.43 -7.73 -32.33
N GLU A 295 -7.97 -8.72 -33.05
CA GLU A 295 -7.86 -10.16 -32.72
C GLU A 295 -6.44 -10.65 -32.43
N LYS A 296 -5.41 -9.99 -32.99
CA LYS A 296 -3.98 -10.30 -32.81
C LYS A 296 -3.44 -10.05 -31.39
N LEU A 297 -4.24 -9.48 -30.47
CA LEU A 297 -3.85 -9.20 -29.08
C LEU A 297 -4.34 -10.27 -28.08
N ARG A 298 -4.96 -11.35 -28.58
CA ARG A 298 -5.29 -12.57 -27.83
C ARG A 298 -4.15 -13.58 -27.94
N VAL A 299 -2.99 -13.28 -27.37
CA VAL A 299 -2.04 -14.35 -27.05
C VAL A 299 -1.79 -14.31 -25.54
N PRO A 300 -2.39 -15.23 -24.77
CA PRO A 300 -1.76 -15.65 -23.54
C PRO A 300 -0.61 -16.56 -23.95
N THR A 301 0.62 -16.05 -24.04
CA THR A 301 1.79 -16.93 -23.95
C THR A 301 1.94 -17.28 -22.47
N LEU A 302 0.98 -18.08 -21.99
CA LEU A 302 1.28 -19.07 -20.98
C LEU A 302 2.34 -19.97 -21.65
N HIS A 303 3.61 -19.76 -21.32
CA HIS A 303 4.52 -20.89 -21.27
C HIS A 303 3.98 -21.84 -20.19
N ALA A 304 2.95 -22.59 -20.56
CA ALA A 304 2.66 -23.86 -19.94
C ALA A 304 3.90 -24.71 -20.22
N ALA A 305 4.75 -24.78 -19.20
CA ALA A 305 5.46 -25.98 -18.80
C ALA A 305 5.71 -27.00 -19.93
N GLU A 306 6.99 -27.11 -20.26
CA GLU A 306 7.66 -28.41 -20.30
C GLU A 306 7.24 -29.24 -19.06
N PHE A 307 6.09 -29.90 -19.14
CA PHE A 307 5.66 -31.01 -18.31
C PHE A 307 4.81 -31.91 -19.20
N ALA A 308 5.46 -32.55 -20.15
CA ALA A 308 4.96 -33.75 -20.81
C ALA A 308 6.16 -34.57 -21.29
N GLY A 309 6.44 -35.66 -20.57
CA GLY A 309 7.30 -36.74 -21.07
C GLY A 309 8.37 -37.18 -20.09
N ASN A 310 8.05 -38.25 -19.35
CA ASN A 310 9.01 -39.28 -18.94
C ASN A 310 9.91 -39.71 -20.09
#